data_AF-E4N4S5-F1
#
_entry.id   AF-E4N4S5-F1
#
_cell.length_a   1.000
_cell.length_b   1.000
_cell.length_c   1.000
_cell.angle_alpha   90.00
_cell.angle_beta   90.00
_cell.angle_gamma   90.00
#
_symmetry.space_group_name_H-M   'P 1'
#
loop_
_entity.id
_entity.type
_entity.pdbx_description
1 polymer ?
#
loop_
_entity_poly.entity_id
_entity_poly.type
_entity_poly.pdbx_seq_one_letter_code
_entity_poly.pdbx_strand_id
1 'polypeptide(L)' 'MRKAISALGLTGLLTAAALLAAPTAQASGFVYVGMYPSGAACEAAGKAYVARGETVNYFCDVAPNTARLSIWA' A
#
# COMPACT_ATOMS: atom_id res chain seq x y z
N MET A 1 26.01 20.51 37.77
CA MET A 1 25.78 20.25 36.32
C MET A 1 24.95 18.99 36.17
N ARG A 2 23.77 19.06 35.54
CA ARG A 2 23.30 18.15 34.47
C ARG A 2 21.82 18.44 34.21
N LYS A 3 21.59 18.83 32.97
CA LYS A 3 20.39 19.41 32.38
C LYS A 3 19.20 18.45 32.51
N ALA A 4 18.05 18.96 32.94
CA ALA A 4 16.77 18.33 32.70
C ALA A 4 16.49 18.41 31.18
N ILE A 5 16.97 17.41 30.44
CA ILE A 5 16.76 17.31 29.00
C ILE A 5 15.45 16.55 28.80
N SER A 6 14.39 17.33 28.62
CA SER A 6 13.36 17.11 27.59
C SER A 6 12.89 15.66 27.38
N ALA A 7 12.03 15.17 28.28
CA ALA A 7 11.20 13.98 28.04
C ALA A 7 10.11 14.20 26.95
N LEU A 8 10.01 15.42 26.40
CA LEU A 8 9.11 15.78 25.30
C LEU A 8 9.61 15.29 23.92
N GLY A 9 10.83 14.78 23.82
CA GLY A 9 11.41 14.31 22.55
C GLY A 9 10.98 12.91 22.14
N LEU A 10 10.62 12.03 23.08
CA LEU A 10 10.29 10.63 22.76
C LEU A 10 8.91 10.48 22.12
N THR A 11 7.96 11.35 22.43
CA THR A 11 6.63 11.33 21.81
C THR A 11 6.65 11.78 20.35
N GLY A 12 7.58 12.67 19.96
CA GLY A 12 7.73 13.11 18.57
C GLY A 12 8.35 12.05 17.64
N LEU A 13 9.21 11.18 18.17
CA LEU A 13 9.81 10.08 17.41
C LEU A 13 8.83 8.91 17.19
N LEU A 14 7.93 8.67 18.15
CA LEU A 14 6.89 7.65 18.03
C LEU A 14 5.82 8.03 16.99
N THR A 15 5.46 9.32 16.90
CA THR A 15 4.52 9.80 15.87
C THR A 15 5.16 9.85 14.48
N ALA A 16 6.46 10.17 14.38
CA ALA A 16 7.18 10.11 13.11
C ALA A 16 7.36 8.67 12.59
N ALA A 17 7.62 7.69 13.47
CA ALA A 17 7.70 6.28 13.09
C ALA A 17 6.34 5.72 12.64
N ALA A 18 5.23 6.21 13.20
CA ALA A 18 3.88 5.84 12.77
C ALA A 18 3.51 6.39 11.38
N LEU A 19 4.09 7.52 10.95
CA LEU A 19 3.89 8.03 9.58
C LEU A 19 4.72 7.29 8.51
N LEU A 20 5.83 6.65 8.91
CA LEU A 20 6.63 5.79 8.04
C LEU A 20 6.05 4.37 7.93
N ALA A 21 5.18 4.00 8.87
CA ALA A 21 4.36 2.79 8.82
C ALA A 21 2.94 3.15 8.38
N ALA A 22 2.81 3.75 7.19
CA ALA A 22 1.57 3.61 6.44
C ALA A 22 1.64 2.28 5.66
N PRO A 23 1.20 1.13 6.22
CA PRO A 23 0.50 0.22 5.34
C PRO A 23 -0.71 1.06 4.91
N THR A 24 -0.70 1.49 3.65
CA THR A 24 -1.93 1.88 2.96
C THR A 24 -2.99 0.92 3.47
N ALA A 25 -4.06 1.41 4.08
CA ALA A 25 -5.18 0.62 4.55
C ALA A 25 -5.65 -0.24 3.36
N GLN A 26 -5.01 -1.39 3.18
CA GLN A 26 -5.35 -2.40 2.21
C GLN A 26 -6.62 -2.91 2.81
N ALA A 27 -7.74 -2.40 2.29
CA ALA A 27 -9.08 -2.84 2.62
C ALA A 27 -9.01 -4.35 2.81
N SER A 28 -9.40 -4.81 4.00
CA SER A 28 -8.95 -6.03 4.69
C SER A 28 -9.11 -7.38 3.95
N GLY A 29 -9.41 -7.39 2.65
CA GLY A 29 -9.43 -8.55 1.76
C GLY A 29 -8.64 -8.39 0.45
N PHE A 30 -7.96 -7.27 0.19
CA PHE A 30 -7.13 -7.12 -1.02
C PHE A 30 -5.67 -7.55 -0.77
N VAL A 31 -5.23 -8.54 -1.54
CA VAL A 31 -3.87 -9.07 -1.56
C VAL A 31 -3.09 -8.46 -2.73
N TYR A 32 -1.89 -7.95 -2.44
CA TYR A 32 -0.99 -7.42 -3.45
C TYR A 32 -0.49 -8.52 -4.40
N VAL A 33 -0.52 -8.24 -5.70
CA VAL A 33 -0.08 -9.17 -6.75
C VAL A 33 1.22 -8.73 -7.40
N GLY A 34 1.34 -7.45 -7.77
CA GLY A 34 2.49 -6.98 -8.54
C GLY A 34 2.41 -5.52 -8.96
N MET A 35 3.53 -5.04 -9.52
CA MET A 35 3.68 -3.71 -10.12
C MET A 35 3.72 -3.83 -11.66
N TYR A 36 3.02 -2.93 -12.32
CA TYR A 36 2.86 -2.87 -13.77
C TYR A 36 3.36 -1.51 -14.29
N PRO A 37 3.83 -1.42 -15.54
CA PRO A 37 4.40 -0.19 -16.09
C PRO A 37 3.36 0.89 -16.40
N SER A 38 2.06 0.56 -16.38
CA SER A 38 0.97 1.50 -16.63
C SER A 38 -0.35 1.01 -16.04
N GLY A 39 -1.31 1.91 -15.87
CA GLY A 39 -2.67 1.55 -15.47
C GLY A 39 -3.33 0.58 -16.45
N ALA A 40 -3.11 0.73 -17.76
CA ALA A 40 -3.66 -0.19 -18.77
C ALA A 40 -3.12 -1.62 -18.62
N ALA A 41 -1.82 -1.78 -18.32
CA ALA A 41 -1.23 -3.09 -18.05
C ALA A 41 -1.77 -3.70 -16.74
N CYS A 42 -1.99 -2.89 -15.71
CA CYS A 42 -2.62 -3.32 -14.47
C CYS A 42 -4.06 -3.80 -14.68
N GLU A 43 -4.87 -3.04 -15.43
CA GLU A 43 -6.25 -3.40 -15.76
C GLU A 43 -6.33 -4.71 -16.58
N ALA A 44 -5.44 -4.88 -17.57
CA ALA A 44 -5.38 -6.11 -18.35
C ALA A 44 -5.05 -7.32 -17.47
N ALA A 45 -4.11 -7.16 -16.53
CA ALA A 45 -3.77 -8.21 -15.58
C ALA A 45 -4.92 -8.51 -14.61
N GLY A 46 -5.53 -7.48 -14.01
CA GLY A 46 -6.67 -7.62 -13.10
C GLY A 46 -7.85 -8.35 -13.76
N LYS A 47 -8.20 -7.98 -14.99
CA LYS A 47 -9.22 -8.70 -15.77
C LYS A 47 -8.85 -10.15 -16.03
N ALA A 48 -7.58 -10.46 -16.24
CA ALA A 48 -7.14 -11.83 -16.43
C ALA A 48 -7.32 -12.69 -15.16
N TYR A 49 -7.08 -12.14 -13.96
CA TYR A 49 -7.38 -12.83 -12.70
C TYR A 49 -8.86 -13.13 -12.54
N VAL A 50 -9.74 -12.17 -12.90
CA VAL A 50 -11.19 -12.39 -12.87
C VAL A 50 -11.61 -13.44 -13.91
N ALA A 51 -11.07 -13.37 -15.13
CA ALA A 51 -11.37 -14.34 -16.18
C ALA A 51 -10.91 -15.77 -15.85
N ARG A 52 -9.85 -15.92 -15.07
CA ARG A 52 -9.37 -17.22 -14.56
C ARG A 52 -10.12 -17.69 -13.30
N GLY A 53 -11.02 -16.88 -12.75
CA GLY A 53 -11.77 -17.19 -11.53
C GLY A 53 -10.92 -17.15 -10.26
N GLU A 54 -9.75 -16.52 -10.30
CA GLU A 54 -8.84 -16.41 -9.14
C GLU A 54 -9.22 -15.29 -8.18
N THR A 55 -10.04 -14.34 -8.65
CA THR A 55 -10.56 -13.24 -7.82
C THR A 55 -11.92 -12.77 -8.33
N VAL A 56 -12.74 -12.23 -7.43
CA VAL A 56 -14.02 -11.58 -7.77
C VAL A 56 -13.87 -10.09 -8.01
N ASN A 57 -12.77 -9.48 -7.54
CA ASN A 57 -12.56 -8.04 -7.64
C ASN A 57 -11.07 -7.71 -7.60
N TYR A 58 -10.67 -6.63 -8.28
CA TYR A 58 -9.29 -6.16 -8.27
C TYR A 58 -9.26 -4.64 -8.18
N PHE A 59 -8.10 -4.11 -7.80
CA PHE A 59 -7.84 -2.68 -7.72
C PHE A 59 -6.47 -2.36 -8.29
N CYS A 60 -6.41 -1.28 -9.07
CA CYS A 60 -5.20 -0.73 -9.66
C CYS A 60 -4.89 0.64 -9.04
N ASP A 61 -3.85 0.69 -8.22
CA ASP A 61 -3.32 1.92 -7.65
C ASP A 61 -2.34 2.55 -8.66
N VAL A 62 -2.83 3.51 -9.45
CA VAL A 62 -2.07 4.09 -10.57
C VAL A 62 -1.25 5.29 -10.10
N ALA A 63 0.07 5.18 -10.25
CA ALA A 63 1.05 6.24 -10.09
C ALA A 63 1.53 6.72 -11.48
N PRO A 64 2.27 7.85 -11.57
CA PRO A 64 2.64 8.44 -12.87
C PRO A 64 3.43 7.52 -13.82
N ASN A 65 4.23 6.60 -13.27
CA ASN A 65 5.10 5.72 -14.06
C ASN A 65 4.89 4.23 -13.78
N THR A 66 3.93 3.89 -12.91
CA THR A 66 3.69 2.53 -12.47
C THR A 66 2.24 2.37 -12.00
N ALA A 67 1.75 1.14 -11.94
CA ALA A 67 0.47 0.81 -11.34
C ALA A 67 0.58 -0.45 -10.50
N ARG A 68 0.08 -0.41 -9.28
CA ARG A 68 0.09 -1.56 -8.37
C ARG A 68 -1.24 -2.29 -8.44
N LEU A 69 -1.19 -3.59 -8.75
CA LEU A 69 -2.35 -4.47 -8.73
C LEU A 69 -2.52 -5.13 -7.36
N SER A 70 -3.74 -5.10 -6.84
CA SER A 70 -4.18 -5.91 -5.73
C SER A 70 -5.49 -6.62 -6.10
N ILE A 71 -5.66 -7.87 -5.66
CA ILE A 71 -6.86 -8.70 -5.94
C ILE A 71 -7.55 -9.09 -4.64
N TRP A 72 -8.86 -9.29 -4.69
CA TRP A 72 -9.63 -9.80 -3.56
C TRP A 72 -9.39 -11.30 -3.38
N ALA A 73 -8.92 -11.71 -2.22
CA ALA A 73 -8.70 -13.12 -1.85
C ALA A 73 -9.76 -13.62 -0.88
#